data_AF-A0A7K1JL28-F1
#
_entry.id   AF-A0A7K1JL28-F1
#
_cell.length_a   1.000
_cell.length_b   1.000
_cell.length_c   1.000
_cell.angle_alpha   90.00
_cell.angle_beta   90.00
_cell.angle_gamma   90.00
#
_symmetry.space_group_name_H-M   'P 1'
#
loop_
_entity.id
_entity.type
_entity.pdbx_description
1 polymer ?
#
loop_
_entity_poly.entity_id
_entity_poly.type
_entity_poly.pdbx_seq_one_letter_code
_entity_poly.pdbx_strand_id
1 'polypeptide(L)'
;MSNRYNRIREHLAEAEAAQSAAAALQGLRSVLTEVSELLDEQLARAVVDDEMSLAAAGKSAGLTENAVGPRLASTARLAPYATSGGRVSAEDVKRARYDKHAQKPLPPAMSSEPMRFKPRRASKSS
;
A
#
# COMPACT_ATOMS: atom_id res chain seq x y z
N MET A 1 -13.82 -6.85 -15.96
CA MET A 1 -12.67 -6.24 -15.25
C MET A 1 -11.59 -7.29 -15.11
N SER A 2 -10.42 -7.11 -15.72
CA SER A 2 -9.30 -8.06 -15.51
C SER A 2 -8.85 -7.98 -14.06
N ASN A 3 -8.83 -9.13 -13.37
CA ASN A 3 -8.22 -9.26 -12.05
C ASN A 3 -6.72 -8.94 -12.16
N ARG A 4 -6.13 -8.33 -11.13
CA ARG A 4 -4.70 -7.97 -11.05
C ARG A 4 -3.75 -9.09 -11.48
N TYR A 5 -4.07 -10.36 -11.19
CA TYR A 5 -3.28 -11.51 -11.67
C TYR A 5 -3.20 -11.60 -13.19
N ASN A 6 -4.26 -11.23 -13.92
CA ASN A 6 -4.24 -11.21 -15.39
C ASN A 6 -3.35 -10.08 -15.90
N ARG A 7 -3.45 -8.88 -15.32
CA ARG A 7 -2.58 -7.74 -15.70
C ARG A 7 -1.10 -8.06 -15.47
N ILE A 8 -0.77 -8.76 -14.38
CA ILE A 8 0.60 -9.23 -14.13
C ILE A 8 1.06 -10.17 -15.25
N ARG A 9 0.23 -11.14 -15.65
CA ARG A 9 0.57 -12.08 -16.74
C ARG A 9 0.69 -11.36 -18.08
N GLU A 10 -0.19 -10.40 -18.36
CA GLU A 10 -0.18 -9.59 -19.58
C GLU A 10 1.12 -8.78 -19.66
N HIS A 11 1.47 -8.01 -18.63
CA HIS A 11 2.72 -7.24 -18.60
C HIS A 11 3.98 -8.10 -18.66
N LEU A 12 3.93 -9.30 -18.07
CA LEU A 12 5.04 -10.24 -18.17
C LEU A 12 5.20 -10.77 -19.59
N ALA A 13 4.09 -11.13 -20.26
CA ALA A 13 4.10 -11.56 -21.65
C ALA A 13 4.56 -10.45 -22.60
N GLU A 14 4.14 -9.20 -22.36
CA GLU A 14 4.62 -8.02 -23.10
C GLU A 14 6.13 -7.83 -22.94
N ALA A 15 6.65 -8.00 -21.71
CA ALA A 15 8.08 -7.89 -21.44
C ALA A 15 8.89 -9.01 -22.11
N GLU A 16 8.38 -10.24 -22.12
CA GLU A 16 9.02 -11.39 -22.75
C GLU A 16 9.05 -11.27 -24.29
N ALA A 17 7.96 -10.78 -24.89
CA ALA A 17 7.84 -10.58 -26.33
C ALA A 17 8.55 -9.30 -26.83
N ALA A 18 9.13 -8.50 -25.94
CA ALA A 18 9.71 -7.21 -26.29
C ALA A 18 10.92 -7.34 -27.22
N GLN A 19 10.91 -6.58 -28.32
CA GLN A 19 12.00 -6.56 -29.30
C GLN A 19 13.20 -5.69 -28.87
N SER A 20 13.11 -5.00 -27.73
CA SER A 20 14.18 -4.16 -27.20
C SER A 20 14.25 -4.24 -25.68
N ALA A 21 15.45 -4.04 -25.13
CA ALA A 21 15.65 -4.00 -23.68
C ALA A 21 14.83 -2.89 -23.00
N ALA A 22 14.68 -1.73 -23.65
CA ALA A 22 13.88 -0.62 -23.10
C ALA A 22 12.40 -1.00 -22.93
N ALA A 23 11.81 -1.66 -23.94
CA ALA A 23 10.43 -2.14 -23.86
C ALA A 23 10.27 -3.26 -22.81
N ALA A 24 11.23 -4.19 -22.72
CA ALA A 24 11.23 -5.22 -21.68
C ALA A 24 11.25 -4.60 -20.26
N LEU A 25 12.09 -3.59 -20.04
CA LEU A 25 12.18 -2.89 -18.76
C LEU A 25 10.87 -2.18 -18.37
N GLN A 26 10.15 -1.61 -19.34
CA GLN A 26 8.84 -0.99 -19.10
C GLN A 26 7.80 -2.02 -18.66
N GLY A 27 7.70 -3.16 -19.36
CA GLY A 27 6.79 -4.24 -18.99
C GLY A 27 7.11 -4.81 -17.59
N LEU A 28 8.40 -5.08 -17.30
CA LEU A 28 8.83 -5.53 -15.98
C LEU A 28 8.58 -4.51 -14.87
N ARG A 29 8.68 -3.20 -15.16
CA ARG A 29 8.29 -2.16 -14.20
C ARG A 29 6.80 -2.24 -13.89
N SER A 30 5.94 -2.42 -14.89
CA SER A 30 4.50 -2.59 -14.68
C SER A 30 4.18 -3.83 -13.86
N VAL A 31 4.86 -4.95 -14.12
CA VAL A 31 4.78 -6.17 -13.29
C VAL A 31 5.12 -5.86 -11.83
N LEU A 32 6.23 -5.17 -11.58
CA LEU A 32 6.65 -4.80 -10.22
C LEU A 32 5.60 -3.94 -9.51
N THR A 33 4.98 -2.99 -10.21
CA THR A 33 3.91 -2.15 -9.64
C THR A 33 2.71 -3.00 -9.23
N GLU A 34 2.17 -3.81 -10.14
CA GLU A 34 0.99 -4.64 -9.85
C GLU A 34 1.27 -5.68 -8.76
N VAL A 35 2.43 -6.35 -8.79
CA VAL A 35 2.83 -7.30 -7.74
C VAL A 35 3.00 -6.60 -6.40
N SER A 36 3.56 -5.39 -6.36
CA SER A 36 3.73 -4.64 -5.11
C SER A 36 2.38 -4.30 -4.48
N GLU A 37 1.41 -3.83 -5.27
CA GLU A 37 0.06 -3.55 -4.77
C GLU A 37 -0.67 -4.84 -4.36
N LEU A 38 -0.47 -5.95 -5.09
CA LEU A 38 -1.02 -7.25 -4.70
C LEU A 38 -0.44 -7.72 -3.37
N LEU A 39 0.86 -7.55 -3.16
CA LEU A 39 1.55 -7.89 -1.93
C LEU A 39 0.99 -7.09 -0.75
N ASP A 40 0.80 -5.78 -0.92
CA ASP A 40 0.23 -4.91 0.11
C ASP A 40 -1.19 -5.37 0.50
N GLU A 41 -2.03 -5.69 -0.48
CA GLU A 41 -3.38 -6.21 -0.24
C GLU A 41 -3.37 -7.58 0.47
N GLN A 42 -2.45 -8.49 0.11
CA GLN A 42 -2.30 -9.76 0.84
C GLN A 42 -1.76 -9.54 2.26
N LEU A 43 -0.87 -8.56 2.46
CA LEU A 43 -0.36 -8.20 3.77
C LEU A 43 -1.50 -7.71 4.67
N ALA A 44 -2.39 -6.85 4.15
CA ALA A 44 -3.57 -6.38 4.87
C ALA A 44 -4.55 -7.52 5.21
N ARG A 45 -4.74 -8.49 4.31
CA ARG A 45 -5.53 -9.70 4.61
C ARG A 45 -4.88 -10.54 5.69
N ALA A 46 -3.59 -10.83 5.59
CA ALA A 46 -2.89 -11.65 6.58
C ALA A 46 -3.01 -11.06 8.00
N VAL A 47 -2.90 -9.75 8.15
CA VAL A 47 -2.95 -9.11 9.47
C VAL A 47 -4.37 -8.85 9.99
N VAL A 48 -5.40 -8.78 9.14
CA VAL A 48 -6.79 -8.52 9.58
C VAL A 48 -7.65 -9.78 9.55
N ASP A 49 -7.50 -10.60 8.51
CA ASP A 49 -8.30 -11.80 8.31
C ASP A 49 -7.72 -13.02 9.01
N ASP A 50 -6.42 -13.25 8.81
CA ASP A 50 -5.73 -14.40 9.41
C ASP A 50 -5.12 -14.04 10.76
N GLU A 51 -5.33 -12.80 11.21
CA GLU A 51 -4.85 -12.23 12.47
C GLU A 51 -3.33 -12.38 12.73
N MET A 52 -2.54 -12.61 11.68
CA MET A 52 -1.09 -12.74 11.77
C MET A 52 -0.47 -11.46 12.34
N SER A 53 0.61 -11.59 13.11
CA SER A 53 1.31 -10.42 13.66
C SER A 53 2.00 -9.61 12.55
N LEU A 54 2.17 -8.30 12.77
CA LEU A 54 2.86 -7.42 11.81
C LEU A 54 4.28 -7.91 11.49
N ALA A 55 5.01 -8.40 12.49
CA ALA A 55 6.34 -8.94 12.33
C ALA A 55 6.35 -10.23 11.49
N ALA A 56 5.43 -11.17 11.76
CA ALA A 56 5.33 -12.40 10.97
C ALA A 56 4.89 -12.12 9.52
N ALA A 57 3.93 -11.21 9.33
CA ALA A 57 3.50 -10.74 8.02
C ALA A 57 4.62 -10.08 7.22
N GLY A 58 5.35 -9.16 7.85
CA GLY A 58 6.53 -8.53 7.25
C GLY A 58 7.58 -9.56 6.86
N LYS A 59 7.92 -10.47 7.77
CA LYS A 59 8.89 -11.55 7.50
C LYS A 59 8.48 -12.42 6.31
N SER A 60 7.22 -12.85 6.24
CA SER A 60 6.70 -13.65 5.12
C SER A 60 6.72 -12.90 3.79
N ALA A 61 6.55 -11.58 3.82
CA ALA A 61 6.61 -10.71 2.65
C ALA A 61 8.03 -10.24 2.28
N GLY A 62 9.07 -10.66 3.03
CA GLY A 62 10.45 -10.17 2.84
C GLY A 62 10.64 -8.70 3.21
N LEU A 63 9.77 -8.16 4.07
CA LEU A 63 9.78 -6.77 4.51
C LEU A 63 10.34 -6.65 5.93
N THR A 64 11.05 -5.56 6.17
CA THR A 64 11.35 -5.12 7.54
C THR A 64 10.09 -4.61 8.23
N GLU A 65 10.02 -4.73 9.55
CA GLU A 65 8.84 -4.30 10.32
C GLU A 65 8.47 -2.83 10.08
N ASN A 66 9.47 -1.95 9.96
CA ASN A 66 9.25 -0.52 9.69
C ASN A 66 8.71 -0.23 8.27
N ALA A 67 8.76 -1.19 7.33
CA ALA A 67 8.19 -1.05 5.99
C ALA A 67 6.72 -1.50 5.92
N VAL A 68 6.25 -2.29 6.90
CA VAL A 68 4.89 -2.83 6.93
C VAL A 68 3.84 -1.72 7.12
N GLY A 69 4.02 -0.86 8.13
CA GLY A 69 3.03 0.18 8.47
C GLY A 69 2.63 1.11 7.31
N PRO A 70 3.57 1.68 6.53
CA PRO A 70 3.26 2.48 5.34
C PRO A 70 2.55 1.67 4.24
N ARG A 71 2.95 0.41 4.02
CA ARG A 71 2.34 -0.46 3.01
C ARG A 71 0.92 -0.84 3.37
N LEU A 72 0.62 -1.06 4.64
CA LEU A 72 -0.77 -1.28 5.07
C LEU A 72 -1.63 -0.03 4.85
N ALA A 73 -1.05 1.17 5.02
CA ALA A 73 -1.76 2.43 4.82
C ALA A 73 -2.14 2.71 3.35
N SER A 74 -1.51 2.06 2.37
CA SER A 74 -1.87 2.19 0.94
C SER A 74 -3.06 1.28 0.54
N THR A 75 -3.45 0.34 1.40
CA THR A 75 -4.51 -0.64 1.08
C THR A 75 -5.90 -0.10 1.40
N ALA A 76 -6.90 -0.47 0.60
CA ALA A 76 -8.28 -0.03 0.86
C ALA A 76 -8.80 -0.49 2.22
N ARG A 77 -8.31 -1.64 2.71
CA ARG A 77 -8.72 -2.25 3.97
C ARG A 77 -8.23 -1.50 5.21
N LEU A 78 -7.02 -0.94 5.17
CA LEU A 78 -6.38 -0.33 6.34
C LEU A 78 -6.07 1.16 6.19
N ALA A 79 -6.18 1.73 4.98
CA ALA A 79 -6.06 3.18 4.77
C ALA A 79 -6.99 4.02 5.68
N PRO A 80 -8.27 3.62 5.94
CA PRO A 80 -9.13 4.37 6.85
C PRO A 80 -8.69 4.39 8.32
N TYR A 81 -7.80 3.46 8.70
CA TYR A 81 -7.25 3.34 10.04
C TYR A 81 -5.85 3.96 10.17
N ALA A 82 -5.26 4.40 9.06
CA ALA A 82 -3.94 4.98 9.09
C ALA A 82 -3.93 6.28 9.93
N THR A 83 -2.85 6.50 10.66
CA THR A 83 -2.60 7.77 11.36
C THR A 83 -2.17 8.86 10.39
N SER A 84 -2.19 10.13 10.83
CA SER A 84 -1.77 11.29 10.03
C SER A 84 -0.34 11.19 9.48
N GLY A 85 0.50 10.31 10.04
CA GLY A 85 1.83 9.99 9.53
C GLY A 85 1.86 9.03 8.33
N GLY A 86 0.70 8.63 7.77
CA GLY A 86 0.62 7.72 6.62
C GLY A 86 1.06 6.30 6.96
N ARG A 87 0.83 5.87 8.19
CA ARG A 87 1.25 4.56 8.71
C ARG A 87 0.15 3.94 9.55
N VAL A 88 0.03 2.63 9.45
CA VAL A 88 -0.83 1.80 10.29
C VAL A 88 0.01 1.18 11.41
N SER A 89 -0.43 1.34 12.65
CA SER A 89 0.17 0.76 13.85
C SER A 89 -0.49 -0.55 14.28
N ALA A 90 0.06 -1.21 15.29
CA ALA A 90 -0.56 -2.41 15.88
C ALA A 90 -1.92 -2.13 16.51
N GLU A 91 -2.12 -0.95 17.12
CA GLU A 91 -3.40 -0.55 17.69
C GLU A 91 -4.45 -0.31 16.59
N ASP A 92 -4.04 0.28 15.47
CA ASP A 92 -4.92 0.47 14.31
C ASP A 92 -5.38 -0.87 13.72
N VAL A 93 -4.49 -1.86 13.66
CA VAL A 93 -4.83 -3.23 13.24
C VAL A 93 -5.79 -3.90 14.24
N LYS A 94 -5.55 -3.76 15.55
CA LYS A 94 -6.48 -4.29 16.57
C LYS A 94 -7.86 -3.68 16.41
N ARG A 95 -7.95 -2.37 16.18
CA ARG A 95 -9.22 -1.69 15.91
C ARG A 95 -9.90 -2.20 14.65
N ALA A 96 -9.14 -2.38 13.56
CA ALA A 96 -9.66 -2.93 12.32
C ALA A 96 -10.22 -4.36 12.48
N ARG A 97 -9.52 -5.22 13.25
CA ARG A 97 -10.01 -6.56 13.60
C ARG A 97 -11.28 -6.49 14.42
N TYR A 98 -11.32 -5.63 15.43
CA TYR A 98 -12.51 -5.42 16.25
C TYR A 98 -13.71 -4.98 15.42
N ASP A 99 -13.55 -3.99 14.55
CA ASP A 99 -14.62 -3.50 13.67
C ASP A 99 -15.08 -4.59 12.70
N LYS A 100 -14.16 -5.38 12.14
CA LYS A 100 -14.50 -6.55 11.32
C LYS A 100 -15.34 -7.56 12.09
N HIS A 101 -14.93 -7.97 13.29
CA HIS A 101 -15.67 -8.90 14.14
C HIS A 101 -17.05 -8.38 14.52
N ALA A 102 -17.15 -7.07 14.77
CA ALA A 102 -18.40 -6.38 15.07
C ALA A 102 -19.25 -6.07 13.81
N GLN A 103 -18.82 -6.49 12.62
CA GLN A 103 -19.45 -6.20 11.31
C GLN A 103 -19.74 -4.70 11.11
N LYS A 104 -18.87 -3.84 11.64
CA LYS A 104 -18.99 -2.40 11.48
C LYS A 104 -18.53 -1.98 10.08
N PRO A 105 -19.15 -0.94 9.50
CA PRO A 105 -18.62 -0.35 8.29
C PRO A 105 -17.22 0.22 8.55
N LEU A 106 -16.41 0.29 7.49
CA LEU A 106 -15.11 0.94 7.54
C LEU A 106 -15.25 2.39 8.05
N PRO A 107 -14.27 2.89 8.83
CA PRO A 107 -14.24 4.29 9.21
C PRO A 107 -14.24 5.17 7.95
N PRO A 108 -14.76 6.41 8.05
CA PRO A 108 -14.61 7.37 6.97
C PRO A 108 -13.11 7.62 6.74
N ALA A 109 -12.69 7.64 5.48
CA ALA A 109 -11.32 7.98 5.13
C ALA A 109 -10.99 9.39 5.66
N MET A 110 -9.80 9.56 6.24
CA MET A 110 -9.34 10.87 6.67
C MET A 110 -9.24 11.79 5.46
N SER A 111 -9.91 12.95 5.53
CA SER A 111 -9.78 13.99 4.51
C SER A 111 -8.34 14.49 4.47
N SER A 112 -7.70 14.44 3.31
CA SER A 112 -6.43 15.15 3.10
C SER A 112 -6.68 16.65 3.21
N GLU A 113 -6.11 17.31 4.22
CA GLU A 113 -6.22 18.76 4.34
C GLU A 113 -5.60 19.42 3.09
N PRO A 114 -6.33 20.32 2.39
CA PRO A 114 -5.82 20.89 1.14
C PRO A 114 -4.52 21.65 1.38
N MET A 115 -3.49 21.31 0.60
CA MET A 115 -2.18 21.94 0.69
C MET A 115 -2.30 23.46 0.50
N ARG A 116 -2.04 24.20 1.58
CA ARG A 116 -2.00 25.66 1.54
C ARG A 116 -0.64 26.13 1.02
N PHE A 117 -0.65 26.91 -0.05
CA PHE A 117 0.54 27.61 -0.51
C PHE A 117 1.06 28.52 0.61
N LYS A 118 2.29 28.27 1.07
CA LYS A 118 3.02 29.16 1.99
C LYS A 118 4.01 29.98 1.17
N PRO A 119 3.79 31.30 0.98
CA PRO A 119 4.76 32.17 0.32
C PRO A 119 6.12 32.09 1.04
N ARG A 120 7.22 32.01 0.29
CA ARG A 120 8.56 32.13 0.88
C ARG A 120 8.72 33.53 1.47
N ARG A 121 9.17 33.62 2.72
CA ARG A 121 9.57 34.90 3.34
C ARG A 121 10.77 35.44 2.56
N ALA A 122 10.66 36.66 2.04
CA ALA A 122 11.81 37.39 1.51
C ALA A 122 12.79 37.66 2.67
N SER A 123 14.00 37.12 2.57
CA SER A 123 15.11 37.57 3.42
C SER A 123 15.43 39.02 3.03
N LYS A 124 15.29 39.96 3.96
CA LYS A 124 15.83 41.31 3.80
C LYS A 124 17.33 41.17 3.58
N SER A 125 17.83 41.57 2.41
CA SER A 125 19.25 41.87 2.23
C SER A 125 19.55 43.13 3.03
N SER A 126 20.40 43.01 4.05
CA SER A 126 21.10 44.15 4.63
C SER A 126 22.26 44.57 3.74
#